data_AF-A0A345I0N4-F1
#
_entry.id   AF-A0A345I0N4-F1
#
_cell.length_a   1.000
_cell.length_b   1.000
_cell.length_c   1.000
_cell.angle_alpha   90.00
_cell.angle_beta   90.00
_cell.angle_gamma   90.00
#
_symmetry.space_group_name_H-M   'P 1'
#
loop_
_entity.id
_entity.type
_entity.pdbx_description
1 polymer ?
#
loop_
_entity_poly.entity_id
_entity_poly.type
_entity_poly.pdbx_seq_one_letter_code
_entity_poly.pdbx_strand_id
1 'polypeptide(L)' 'MATRTRTTQENPVDLPLRLESDPKPVPGCAHCDNVAMERDRAQANGDGSKQSDCNVRMIRHHADAHG' A
#
# COMPACT_ATOMS: atom_id res chain seq x y z
N MET A 1 46.50 14.82 0.87
CA MET A 1 45.76 13.57 0.61
C MET A 1 44.60 13.52 1.59
N ALA A 2 43.35 13.71 1.13
CA ALA A 2 42.18 13.73 2.01
C ALA A 2 41.66 12.30 2.22
N THR A 3 41.71 11.81 3.45
CA THR A 3 41.18 10.49 3.83
C THR A 3 39.66 10.55 3.78
N ARG A 4 39.02 9.76 2.90
CA ARG A 4 37.56 9.59 2.90
C ARG A 4 37.19 8.49 3.89
N THR A 5 36.27 8.81 4.80
CA THR A 5 35.65 7.82 5.69
C THR A 5 34.85 6.83 4.84
N ARG A 6 35.19 5.54 4.93
CA ARG A 6 34.42 4.47 4.32
C ARG A 6 33.14 4.28 5.13
N THR A 7 32.00 4.63 4.55
CA THR A 7 30.69 4.31 5.14
C THR A 7 30.31 2.87 4.76
N THR A 8 29.69 2.16 5.71
CA THR A 8 29.05 0.86 5.45
C THR A 8 27.55 1.00 5.76
N GLN A 9 26.74 0.13 5.16
CA GLN A 9 25.34 0.02 5.55
C GLN A 9 25.25 -0.41 7.01
N GLU A 10 24.31 0.19 7.75
CA GLU A 10 23.95 -0.24 9.09
C GLU A 10 23.23 -1.61 9.07
N ASN A 11 23.06 -2.21 10.24
CA ASN A 11 22.31 -3.47 10.33
C ASN A 11 20.88 -3.30 9.79
N PRO A 12 20.29 -4.31 9.11
CA PRO A 12 18.91 -4.25 8.64
C PRO A 12 17.94 -3.97 9.79
N VAL A 13 16.97 -3.10 9.54
CA VAL A 13 15.83 -2.90 10.44
C VAL A 13 14.84 -4.05 10.23
N ASP A 14 14.49 -4.75 11.30
CA ASP A 14 13.45 -5.78 11.25
C ASP A 14 12.07 -5.12 11.37
N LEU A 15 11.22 -5.31 10.34
CA LEU A 15 9.85 -4.84 10.34
C LEU A 15 8.91 -6.04 10.54
N PRO A 16 7.88 -5.90 11.39
CA PRO A 16 6.90 -6.96 11.55
C PRO A 16 6.18 -7.21 10.22
N LEU A 17 5.97 -8.49 9.90
CA LEU A 17 5.15 -8.90 8.76
C LEU A 17 3.72 -8.40 8.98
N ARG A 18 3.22 -7.59 8.05
CA ARG A 18 1.79 -7.25 8.00
C ARG A 18 1.03 -8.42 7.39
N LEU A 19 0.37 -9.18 8.27
CA LEU A 19 -0.49 -10.31 7.92
C LEU A 19 -1.97 -9.91 7.75
N GLU A 20 -2.29 -8.64 7.96
CA GLU A 20 -3.63 -8.10 7.78
C GLU A 20 -4.08 -8.23 6.32
N SER A 21 -5.35 -8.58 6.13
CA SER A 21 -5.95 -8.66 4.80
C SER A 21 -6.10 -7.27 4.17
N ASP A 22 -6.09 -7.25 2.84
CA ASP A 22 -6.38 -6.04 2.08
C ASP A 22 -7.76 -5.46 2.46
N PRO A 23 -7.91 -4.11 2.49
CA PRO A 23 -9.16 -3.47 2.81
C PRO A 23 -10.28 -3.92 1.86
N LYS A 24 -11.48 -4.10 2.41
CA LYS A 24 -12.67 -4.52 1.65
C LYS A 24 -13.55 -3.31 1.32
N PRO A 25 -14.15 -3.23 0.12
CA PRO A 25 -15.07 -2.16 -0.20
C PRO A 25 -16.32 -2.21 0.69
N VAL A 26 -16.82 -1.04 1.10
CA VAL A 26 -18.09 -0.92 1.82
C VAL A 26 -19.26 -1.10 0.84
N PRO A 27 -20.21 -2.03 1.09
CA PRO A 27 -21.32 -2.27 0.18
C PRO A 27 -22.15 -1.02 -0.11
N GLY A 28 -22.39 -0.75 -1.40
CA GLY A 28 -23.18 0.40 -1.85
C GLY A 28 -22.39 1.72 -1.91
N CYS A 29 -21.11 1.73 -1.54
CA CYS A 29 -20.24 2.89 -1.75
C CYS A 29 -19.58 2.82 -3.12
N ALA A 30 -20.08 3.64 -4.06
CA ALA A 30 -19.55 3.70 -5.42
C ALA A 30 -18.05 4.03 -5.49
N HIS A 31 -17.51 4.79 -4.52
CA HIS A 31 -16.08 5.07 -4.47
C HIS A 31 -15.26 3.82 -4.13
N CYS A 32 -15.67 3.09 -3.09
CA CYS A 32 -15.08 1.82 -2.71
C CYS A 32 -15.09 0.81 -3.86
N ASP A 33 -16.23 0.69 -4.56
CA ASP A 33 -16.38 -0.23 -5.68
C ASP A 33 -15.41 0.11 -6.83
N ASN A 34 -15.28 1.39 -7.17
CA ASN A 34 -14.35 1.84 -8.20
C ASN A 34 -12.89 1.54 -7.83
N VAL A 35 -12.49 1.80 -6.58
CA VAL A 35 -11.13 1.51 -6.10
C VAL A 35 -10.86 0.01 -6.10
N ALA A 36 -11.83 -0.83 -5.72
CA ALA A 36 -11.71 -2.28 -5.79
C ALA A 36 -11.52 -2.76 -7.24
N MET A 37 -12.31 -2.26 -8.19
CA MET A 37 -12.15 -2.59 -9.61
C MET A 37 -10.79 -2.16 -10.17
N GLU A 38 -10.27 -1.00 -9.77
CA GLU A 38 -8.92 -0.57 -10.15
C GLU A 38 -7.83 -1.49 -9.59
N ARG A 39 -7.99 -1.92 -8.32
CA ARG A 39 -7.07 -2.84 -7.67
C ARG A 39 -7.03 -4.20 -8.38
N ASP A 40 -8.20 -4.74 -8.73
CA ASP A 40 -8.30 -6.04 -9.41
C ASP A 40 -7.61 -5.99 -10.78
N ARG A 41 -7.75 -4.88 -11.52
CA ARG A 41 -7.03 -4.67 -12.79
C ARG A 41 -5.52 -4.54 -12.56
N ALA A 42 -5.09 -3.83 -11.52
CA ALA A 42 -3.67 -3.70 -11.19
C ALA A 42 -3.06 -5.07 -10.87
N GLN A 43 -3.74 -5.88 -10.06
CA GLN A 43 -3.33 -7.24 -9.74
C GLN A 43 -3.25 -8.11 -11.00
N ALA A 44 -4.26 -8.06 -11.88
CA ALA A 44 -4.26 -8.82 -13.14
C ALA A 44 -3.09 -8.44 -14.07
N ASN A 45 -2.65 -7.19 -14.03
CA ASN A 45 -1.52 -6.68 -14.81
C ASN A 45 -0.15 -6.86 -14.12
N GLY A 46 -0.10 -7.36 -12.88
CA GLY A 46 1.13 -7.45 -12.08
C GLY A 46 1.65 -6.10 -11.60
N ASP A 47 0.82 -5.06 -11.59
CA ASP A 47 1.17 -3.71 -11.13
C ASP A 47 1.03 -3.61 -9.61
N GLY A 48 2.05 -4.10 -8.89
CA GLY A 48 2.08 -4.12 -7.43
C GLY A 48 2.09 -2.72 -6.79
N SER A 49 2.65 -1.72 -7.47
CA SER A 49 2.64 -0.34 -6.98
C SER A 49 1.21 0.19 -6.96
N LYS A 50 0.49 0.05 -8.07
CA LYS A 50 -0.90 0.52 -8.16
C LYS A 50 -1.83 -0.27 -7.26
N GLN A 51 -1.60 -1.57 -7.07
CA GLN A 51 -2.35 -2.38 -6.10
C GLN A 51 -2.20 -1.79 -4.68
N SER A 52 -0.97 -1.50 -4.26
CA SER A 52 -0.69 -0.87 -2.96
C SER A 52 -1.35 0.51 -2.82
N ASP A 53 -1.30 1.33 -3.87
CA ASP A 53 -1.95 2.66 -3.87
C ASP A 53 -3.47 2.56 -3.73
N CYS A 54 -4.11 1.56 -4.35
CA CYS A 54 -5.54 1.29 -4.16
C CYS A 54 -5.87 0.95 -2.70
N ASN A 55 -5.05 0.12 -2.05
CA ASN A 55 -5.22 -0.23 -0.65
C ASN A 55 -5.10 1.01 0.26
N VAL A 56 -4.09 1.86 0.04
CA VAL A 56 -3.93 3.11 0.80
C VAL A 56 -5.10 4.07 0.58
N ARG A 57 -5.56 4.24 -0.67
CA ARG A 57 -6.73 5.09 -0.98
C ARG A 57 -7.98 4.59 -0.27
N MET A 58 -8.23 3.28 -0.26
CA MET A 58 -9.40 2.71 0.40
C MET A 58 -9.35 2.88 1.92
N ILE A 59 -8.18 2.68 2.55
CA ILE A 59 -8.00 2.94 3.99
C ILE A 59 -8.31 4.39 4.34
N ARG A 60 -7.81 5.35 3.55
CA ARG A 60 -8.09 6.78 3.76
C ARG A 60 -9.56 7.09 3.60
N HIS A 61 -10.18 6.61 2.52
CA HIS A 61 -11.61 6.83 2.30
C HIS A 61 -12.48 6.24 3.41
N HIS A 62 -12.11 5.07 3.93
CA HIS A 62 -12.81 4.50 5.09
C HIS A 62 -12.73 5.43 6.30
N ALA A 63 -11.56 5.97 6.62
CA ALA A 63 -11.41 6.91 7.73
C ALA A 63 -12.20 8.21 7.52
N ASP A 64 -12.27 8.70 6.27
CA ASP A 64 -12.90 9.98 5.95
C ASP A 64 -14.44 9.90 5.80
N ALA A 65 -14.97 8.76 5.31
CA ALA A 65 -16.38 8.63 4.91
C ALA A 65 -17.15 7.50 5.61
N HIS A 66 -16.45 6.60 6.31
CA HIS A 66 -17.03 5.43 6.98
C HIS A 66 -16.55 5.27 8.44
N GLY A 67 -15.86 6.28 8.98
CA GLY A 67 -15.36 6.35 10.35
C GLY A 67 -16.39 6.80 11.37
#